data_AF-A0A953ZY44-F1
#
_entry.id   AF-A0A953ZY44-F1
#
_cell.length_a   1.000
_cell.length_b   1.000
_cell.length_c   1.000
_cell.angle_alpha   90.00
_cell.angle_beta   90.00
_cell.angle_gamma   90.00
#
_symmetry.space_group_name_H-M   'P 1'
#
loop_
_entity.id
_entity.type
_entity.pdbx_description
1 polymer ?
#
loop_
_entity_poly.entity_id
_entity_poly.type
_entity_poly.pdbx_seq_one_letter_code
_entity_poly.pdbx_strand_id
1 'polypeptide(L)'
;MQRTAFSKILLASLLAGASLPAQDDGATALRCGKVYLGNGQVMTDVYMVVKGGKVDRFARTPPKDVAVVDARDKVVMPGIVAADTDLARHRDTSYNVTPHFVALDGFDFLGNYRRPLAGGVTTVYLSPGRTRFVSGQGSVVKLHGDDIVKRVLRESACLRVTLGEEANQSPALFEPTEHPTSDDPLLPARRQFPSARISQLNELRRVFQQAQGAAAGKVQGKGAAEDRYDIQALKDVAGGTLPLRIAAKEAPDARNALKFAEELGARLVLESPYEVEKVLAIHRGKPLQAVFRMPVRPGGSNAGGENRSDKTPRDKPENAVLAARAGAQIALVPGSDADLQDYLLVAGLAIRLGLTEKQAMSAITLDAAKLLGVDARVGSLEPGKDADFLLLSGEPFAVGTMVEDTFVNGRHAFHRDNPADMLVVKAGRIMSLEGPTLEDGAIVVSGGKIKGVSKDPTIPYGARVIEIKDGVVVPGFIDAYCHAGLSGDGTGIPAGRAAHRLTDVIQHDDPVLHTLLGAGLTTVLVSGRDSGTVSGRVAAIKTGAADRASMTLKDIAAIRLVHDNVTPGSISSVEGEINKAKAYIKKWQDYEKAL
;
A
#
# COMPACT_ATOMS: atom_id res chain seq x y z
N MET A 1 -27.07 -40.01 43.87
CA MET A 1 -27.52 -40.53 42.55
C MET A 1 -28.09 -39.35 41.77
N GLN A 2 -27.26 -38.52 41.14
CA GLN A 2 -26.75 -38.66 39.76
C GLN A 2 -27.83 -38.96 38.71
N ARG A 3 -28.12 -37.95 37.88
CA ARG A 3 -27.95 -38.05 36.42
C ARG A 3 -27.79 -36.65 35.81
N THR A 4 -26.56 -36.42 35.37
CA THR A 4 -26.06 -35.39 34.46
C THR A 4 -26.78 -35.46 33.10
N ALA A 5 -26.87 -34.34 32.36
CA ALA A 5 -25.88 -34.02 31.31
C ALA A 5 -26.35 -33.00 30.23
N PHE A 6 -25.36 -32.27 29.73
CA PHE A 6 -25.24 -31.57 28.42
C PHE A 6 -25.97 -30.24 28.18
N SER A 7 -25.32 -29.17 28.65
CA SER A 7 -25.31 -27.87 27.97
C SER A 7 -24.53 -28.01 26.65
N LYS A 8 -25.20 -27.80 25.51
CA LYS A 8 -24.57 -27.77 24.19
C LYS A 8 -23.88 -26.43 23.99
N ILE A 9 -22.55 -26.45 24.08
CA ILE A 9 -21.67 -25.40 23.56
C ILE A 9 -21.76 -25.48 22.02
N LEU A 10 -22.39 -24.49 21.38
CA LEU A 10 -22.39 -24.37 19.93
C LEU A 10 -21.03 -23.77 19.52
N LEU A 11 -20.12 -24.65 19.11
CA LEU A 11 -18.85 -24.28 18.50
C LEU A 11 -19.11 -23.91 17.03
N ALA A 12 -19.39 -22.64 16.76
CA ALA A 12 -19.46 -22.14 15.38
C ALA A 12 -18.02 -21.87 14.89
N SER A 13 -17.49 -22.83 14.12
CA SER A 13 -16.26 -22.66 13.34
C SER A 13 -16.53 -21.71 12.17
N LEU A 14 -16.27 -20.41 12.36
CA LEU A 14 -16.20 -19.42 11.29
C LEU A 14 -14.77 -19.38 10.75
N LEU A 15 -14.54 -20.12 9.67
CA LEU A 15 -13.46 -19.85 8.72
C LEU A 15 -14.03 -18.90 7.65
N ALA A 16 -14.17 -17.63 8.02
CA ALA A 16 -14.37 -16.53 7.09
C ALA A 16 -13.12 -15.66 7.22
N GLY A 17 -12.40 -15.45 6.12
CA GLY A 17 -11.20 -14.61 6.09
C GLY A 17 -11.45 -13.29 6.80
N ALA A 18 -10.53 -12.90 7.67
CA ALA A 18 -10.62 -11.73 8.52
C ALA A 18 -10.54 -10.43 7.69
N SER A 19 -11.52 -10.16 6.84
CA SER A 19 -11.66 -8.83 6.23
C SER A 19 -12.28 -7.90 7.26
N LEU A 20 -11.52 -6.89 7.70
CA LEU A 20 -12.12 -5.77 8.42
C LEU A 20 -13.21 -5.14 7.52
N PRO A 21 -14.38 -4.76 8.06
CA PRO A 21 -15.31 -3.94 7.30
C PRO A 21 -14.60 -2.66 6.83
N ALA A 22 -14.90 -2.20 5.62
CA ALA A 22 -14.44 -0.90 5.13
C ALA A 22 -14.90 0.17 6.14
N GLN A 23 -13.98 0.72 6.91
CA GLN A 23 -14.36 1.54 8.06
C GLN A 23 -14.66 2.98 7.63
N ASP A 24 -15.96 3.31 7.63
CA ASP A 24 -16.49 4.61 8.05
C ASP A 24 -16.08 4.85 9.51
N ASP A 25 -15.32 5.90 9.83
CA ASP A 25 -14.96 6.60 11.10
C ASP A 25 -15.08 5.95 12.52
N GLY A 26 -15.54 4.71 12.66
CA GLY A 26 -15.69 3.97 13.92
C GLY A 26 -14.37 3.41 14.44
N ALA A 27 -14.44 2.75 15.60
CA ALA A 27 -13.35 1.94 16.12
C ALA A 27 -13.53 0.48 15.71
N THR A 28 -12.43 -0.25 15.53
CA THR A 28 -12.39 -1.71 15.32
C THR A 28 -11.37 -2.32 16.26
N ALA A 29 -11.66 -3.50 16.82
CA ALA A 29 -10.75 -4.22 17.68
C ALA A 29 -10.34 -5.53 17.00
N LEU A 30 -9.03 -5.82 16.96
CA LEU A 30 -8.53 -7.12 16.52
C LEU A 30 -8.18 -7.94 17.76
N ARG A 31 -8.75 -9.14 17.87
CA ARG A 31 -8.36 -10.11 18.90
C ARG A 31 -7.15 -10.90 18.40
N CYS A 32 -5.96 -10.51 18.83
CA CYS A 32 -4.70 -11.02 18.30
C CYS A 32 -4.12 -12.13 19.19
N GLY A 33 -3.71 -13.24 18.57
CA GLY A 33 -3.01 -14.31 19.28
C GLY A 33 -1.60 -13.90 19.71
N LYS A 34 -0.83 -13.32 18.78
CA LYS A 34 0.53 -12.82 18.99
C LYS A 34 0.73 -11.51 18.23
N VAL A 35 1.31 -10.51 18.88
CA VAL A 35 1.57 -9.18 18.32
C VAL A 35 3.02 -8.79 18.57
N TYR A 36 3.78 -8.57 17.50
CA TYR A 36 5.09 -7.92 17.52
C TYR A 36 4.89 -6.41 17.49
N LEU A 37 5.47 -5.68 18.44
CA LEU A 37 5.34 -4.21 18.47
C LEU A 37 6.36 -3.49 17.60
N GLY A 38 7.36 -4.18 17.04
CA GLY A 38 8.43 -3.59 16.21
C GLY A 38 9.66 -3.13 17.00
N ASN A 39 9.52 -2.89 18.30
CA ASN A 39 10.61 -2.50 19.20
C ASN A 39 11.30 -3.70 19.91
N GLY A 40 10.94 -4.93 19.51
CA GLY A 40 11.38 -6.19 20.11
C GLY A 40 10.48 -6.73 21.23
N GLN A 41 9.44 -5.99 21.64
CA GLN A 41 8.42 -6.49 22.54
C GLN A 41 7.37 -7.29 21.77
N VAL A 42 6.86 -8.33 22.43
CA VAL A 42 5.80 -9.21 21.92
C VAL A 42 4.69 -9.28 22.95
N MET A 43 3.45 -9.15 22.51
CA MET A 43 2.24 -9.31 23.31
C MET A 43 1.47 -10.55 22.84
N THR A 44 0.79 -11.23 23.75
CA THR A 44 -0.01 -12.42 23.44
C THR A 44 -1.41 -12.30 24.04
N ASP A 45 -2.39 -12.84 23.30
CA ASP A 45 -3.83 -12.82 23.62
C ASP A 45 -4.32 -11.43 24.07
N VAL A 46 -4.22 -10.48 23.13
CA VAL A 46 -4.60 -9.08 23.36
C VAL A 46 -5.54 -8.56 22.28
N TYR A 47 -6.34 -7.58 22.66
CA TYR A 47 -7.18 -6.81 21.75
C TYR A 47 -6.43 -5.55 21.35
N MET A 48 -6.10 -5.42 20.06
CA MET A 48 -5.57 -4.18 19.50
C MET A 48 -6.74 -3.34 18.98
N VAL A 49 -6.97 -2.18 19.59
CA VAL A 49 -8.04 -1.26 19.17
C VAL A 49 -7.46 -0.25 18.18
N VAL A 50 -8.09 -0.17 17.02
CA VAL A 50 -7.81 0.79 15.95
C VAL A 50 -8.97 1.77 15.87
N LYS A 51 -8.66 3.07 15.84
CA LYS A 51 -9.68 4.13 15.73
C LYS A 51 -9.11 5.30 14.94
N GLY A 52 -9.88 5.83 13.99
CA GLY A 52 -9.45 6.98 13.17
C GLY A 52 -8.14 6.71 12.42
N GLY A 53 -7.91 5.46 12.01
CA GLY A 53 -6.70 4.99 11.34
C GLY A 53 -5.43 4.96 12.19
N LYS A 54 -5.56 5.05 13.52
CA LYS A 54 -4.45 4.97 14.48
C LYS A 54 -4.62 3.79 15.43
N VAL A 55 -3.50 3.31 15.96
CA VAL A 55 -3.51 2.40 17.12
C VAL A 55 -3.96 3.23 18.31
N ASP A 56 -5.12 2.89 18.89
CA ASP A 56 -5.69 3.62 20.03
C ASP A 56 -5.13 3.06 21.34
N ARG A 57 -5.28 1.75 21.56
CA ARG A 57 -4.82 1.06 22.77
C ARG A 57 -4.75 -0.46 22.59
N PHE A 58 -4.07 -1.12 23.52
CA PHE A 58 -4.14 -2.56 23.71
C PHE A 58 -4.94 -2.89 24.98
N ALA A 59 -5.78 -3.93 24.93
CA ALA A 59 -6.57 -4.39 26.06
C ALA A 59 -6.45 -5.91 26.25
N ARG A 60 -6.62 -6.40 27.48
CA ARG A 60 -6.68 -7.85 27.78
C ARG A 60 -8.11 -8.40 27.77
N THR A 61 -9.10 -7.54 27.82
CA THR A 61 -10.52 -7.90 27.79
C THR A 61 -11.19 -7.35 26.53
N PRO A 62 -12.26 -8.00 26.05
CA PRO A 62 -13.02 -7.52 24.90
C PRO A 62 -13.50 -6.06 25.13
N PRO A 63 -13.18 -5.12 24.23
CA PRO A 63 -13.72 -3.76 24.30
C PRO A 63 -15.24 -3.78 24.14
N LYS A 64 -15.95 -3.00 24.96
CA LYS A 64 -17.38 -2.76 24.79
C LYS A 64 -17.59 -1.80 23.61
N ASP A 65 -18.65 -2.01 22.84
CA ASP A 65 -19.10 -1.11 21.76
C ASP A 65 -18.15 -0.97 20.56
N VAL A 66 -17.29 -1.97 20.32
CA VAL A 66 -16.35 -2.00 19.18
C VAL A 66 -16.49 -3.35 18.47
N ALA A 67 -16.60 -3.32 17.13
CA ALA A 67 -16.60 -4.55 16.35
C ALA A 67 -15.28 -5.30 16.56
N VAL A 68 -15.37 -6.57 16.96
CA VAL A 68 -14.20 -7.41 17.19
C VAL A 68 -13.99 -8.33 15.99
N VAL A 69 -12.82 -8.26 15.38
CA VAL A 69 -12.36 -9.20 14.36
C VAL A 69 -11.43 -10.21 15.02
N ASP A 70 -11.71 -11.49 14.77
CA ASP A 70 -10.92 -12.59 15.29
C ASP A 70 -9.66 -12.79 14.45
N ALA A 71 -8.50 -12.65 15.08
CA ALA A 71 -7.18 -12.87 14.49
C ALA A 71 -6.30 -13.69 15.46
N ARG A 72 -6.92 -14.57 16.26
CA ARG A 72 -6.24 -15.39 17.26
C ARG A 72 -5.27 -16.41 16.66
N ASP A 73 -5.60 -16.90 15.49
CA ASP A 73 -4.77 -17.84 14.73
C ASP A 73 -3.67 -17.14 13.91
N LYS A 74 -3.64 -15.80 13.91
CA LYS A 74 -2.70 -14.98 13.15
C LYS A 74 -1.61 -14.38 14.03
N VAL A 75 -0.48 -14.08 13.38
CA VAL A 75 0.59 -13.27 13.96
C VAL A 75 0.50 -11.86 13.40
N VAL A 76 0.51 -10.86 14.29
CA VAL A 76 0.47 -9.44 13.92
C VAL A 76 1.84 -8.82 14.05
N MET A 77 2.24 -7.99 13.09
CA MET A 77 3.46 -7.17 13.18
C MET A 77 3.23 -5.78 12.55
N PRO A 78 4.08 -4.77 12.82
CA PRO A 78 3.97 -3.48 12.14
C PRO A 78 4.20 -3.63 10.64
N GLY A 79 3.59 -2.75 9.85
CA GLY A 79 3.84 -2.65 8.43
C GLY A 79 5.32 -2.35 8.14
N ILE A 80 5.85 -2.95 7.07
CA ILE A 80 7.25 -2.77 6.68
C ILE A 80 7.47 -1.36 6.14
N VAL A 81 8.60 -0.77 6.54
CA VAL A 81 9.06 0.55 6.09
C VAL A 81 10.26 0.35 5.17
N ALA A 82 10.04 0.52 3.86
CA ALA A 82 11.10 0.38 2.88
C ALA A 82 12.00 1.62 2.87
N ALA A 83 13.20 1.49 3.45
CA ALA A 83 14.15 2.60 3.59
C ALA A 83 14.79 3.07 2.27
N ASP A 84 14.61 2.32 1.18
CA ASP A 84 15.07 2.69 -0.15
C ASP A 84 14.21 2.04 -1.24
N THR A 85 13.72 2.82 -2.21
CA THR A 85 12.96 2.30 -3.37
C THR A 85 13.23 3.08 -4.64
N ASP A 86 12.88 2.48 -5.76
CA ASP A 86 12.94 3.06 -7.11
C ASP A 86 11.53 3.30 -7.69
N LEU A 87 10.54 3.58 -6.82
CA LEU A 87 9.14 3.75 -7.24
C LEU A 87 8.82 5.12 -7.87
N ALA A 88 9.66 6.14 -7.64
CA ALA A 88 9.56 7.41 -8.35
C ALA A 88 10.03 7.25 -9.81
N ARG A 89 9.30 7.82 -10.77
CA ARG A 89 9.65 7.85 -12.20
C ARG A 89 10.60 9.01 -12.52
N HIS A 90 11.31 8.93 -13.65
CA HIS A 90 12.17 10.00 -14.20
C HIS A 90 13.15 10.64 -13.20
N ARG A 91 13.84 9.79 -12.43
CA ARG A 91 14.62 10.22 -11.25
C ARG A 91 15.90 10.99 -11.61
N ASP A 92 16.69 10.52 -12.57
CA ASP A 92 17.93 11.19 -12.95
C ASP A 92 17.68 12.18 -14.09
N THR A 93 18.17 13.41 -13.94
CA THR A 93 18.05 14.45 -14.98
C THR A 93 19.35 14.61 -15.75
N SER A 94 19.43 15.56 -16.68
CA SER A 94 20.70 15.86 -17.34
C SER A 94 21.70 16.57 -16.43
N TYR A 95 21.27 17.21 -15.34
CA TYR A 95 22.11 18.02 -14.47
C TYR A 95 22.72 17.20 -13.32
N ASN A 96 23.99 17.47 -12.99
CA ASN A 96 24.69 16.73 -11.94
C ASN A 96 24.40 17.26 -10.52
N VAL A 97 23.92 18.50 -10.40
CA VAL A 97 23.57 19.14 -9.13
C VAL A 97 22.15 19.65 -9.19
N THR A 98 21.25 18.98 -8.46
CA THR A 98 19.80 19.23 -8.53
C THR A 98 19.13 19.21 -7.16
N PRO A 99 19.58 20.04 -6.20
CA PRO A 99 19.10 19.99 -4.81
C PRO A 99 17.60 20.31 -4.64
N HIS A 100 16.99 20.98 -5.62
CA HIS A 100 15.60 21.41 -5.60
C HIS A 100 14.61 20.34 -6.06
N PHE A 101 15.06 19.27 -6.72
CA PHE A 101 14.15 18.21 -7.14
C PHE A 101 13.68 17.39 -5.95
N VAL A 102 12.39 17.07 -5.94
CA VAL A 102 11.75 16.30 -4.88
C VAL A 102 11.24 15.00 -5.50
N ALA A 103 11.65 13.85 -4.94
CA ALA A 103 11.29 12.54 -5.46
C ALA A 103 9.77 12.31 -5.52
N LEU A 104 9.01 13.02 -4.67
CA LEU A 104 7.56 13.00 -4.62
C LEU A 104 6.91 13.33 -5.97
N ASP A 105 7.47 14.29 -6.72
CA ASP A 105 6.91 14.76 -7.99
C ASP A 105 6.88 13.67 -9.06
N GLY A 106 7.76 12.67 -8.94
CA GLY A 106 7.82 11.52 -9.84
C GLY A 106 6.96 10.32 -9.40
N PHE A 107 6.25 10.39 -8.27
CA PHE A 107 5.52 9.25 -7.71
C PHE A 107 4.07 9.18 -8.18
N ASP A 108 3.67 8.01 -8.67
CA ASP A 108 2.32 7.75 -9.19
C ASP A 108 1.37 7.26 -8.09
N PHE A 109 0.75 8.17 -7.34
CA PHE A 109 -0.17 7.78 -6.25
C PHE A 109 -1.31 6.84 -6.67
N LEU A 110 -1.69 6.84 -7.94
CA LEU A 110 -2.78 6.02 -8.49
C LEU A 110 -2.27 4.68 -9.07
N GLY A 111 -0.96 4.43 -8.99
CA GLY A 111 -0.33 3.21 -9.46
C GLY A 111 -0.78 1.95 -8.72
N ASN A 112 -0.58 0.79 -9.35
CA ASN A 112 -0.90 -0.50 -8.75
C ASN A 112 0.25 -0.98 -7.84
N TYR A 113 0.04 -0.85 -6.53
CA TYR A 113 0.99 -1.26 -5.49
C TYR A 113 0.65 -2.61 -4.84
N ARG A 114 -0.16 -3.45 -5.49
CA ARG A 114 -0.56 -4.76 -4.94
C ARG A 114 0.63 -5.64 -4.57
N ARG A 115 1.69 -5.67 -5.40
CA ARG A 115 2.90 -6.48 -5.15
C ARG A 115 3.64 -6.10 -3.85
N PRO A 116 4.09 -4.85 -3.66
CA PRO A 116 4.74 -4.48 -2.40
C PRO A 116 3.81 -4.62 -1.18
N LEU A 117 2.52 -4.33 -1.32
CA LEU A 117 1.54 -4.60 -0.25
C LEU A 117 1.42 -6.09 0.06
N ALA A 118 1.52 -6.98 -0.93
CA ALA A 118 1.50 -8.43 -0.73
C ALA A 118 2.70 -8.97 0.07
N GLY A 119 3.81 -8.23 0.10
CA GLY A 119 4.95 -8.50 0.99
C GLY A 119 4.91 -7.73 2.30
N GLY A 120 3.85 -6.96 2.55
CA GLY A 120 3.64 -6.21 3.78
C GLY A 120 4.32 -4.83 3.83
N VAL A 121 4.78 -4.30 2.70
CA VAL A 121 5.33 -2.94 2.64
C VAL A 121 4.20 -1.92 2.66
N THR A 122 4.13 -1.10 3.71
CA THR A 122 3.09 -0.07 3.86
C THR A 122 3.62 1.33 3.57
N THR A 123 4.89 1.58 3.93
CA THR A 123 5.57 2.88 3.82
C THR A 123 6.85 2.73 3.01
N VAL A 124 7.14 3.68 2.14
CA VAL A 124 8.32 3.66 1.26
C VAL A 124 9.05 5.00 1.26
N TYR A 125 10.38 4.94 1.20
CA TYR A 125 11.22 6.06 0.79
C TYR A 125 11.38 6.08 -0.73
N LEU A 126 11.14 7.23 -1.33
CA LEU A 126 11.30 7.52 -2.74
C LEU A 126 12.67 8.17 -2.96
N SER A 127 13.53 7.52 -3.73
CA SER A 127 14.85 8.05 -4.05
C SER A 127 14.80 9.05 -5.23
N PRO A 128 15.44 10.23 -5.13
CA PRO A 128 15.41 11.27 -6.17
C PRO A 128 16.37 11.02 -7.34
N GLY A 129 17.04 9.87 -7.40
CA GLY A 129 18.05 9.57 -8.44
C GLY A 129 19.28 8.89 -7.83
N ARG A 130 20.10 8.22 -8.65
CA ARG A 130 21.26 7.44 -8.18
C ARG A 130 22.55 7.71 -8.94
N THR A 131 22.47 8.35 -10.10
CA THR A 131 23.62 8.55 -11.00
C THR A 131 24.06 10.01 -11.08
N ARG A 132 23.46 10.88 -10.27
CA ARG A 132 23.84 12.29 -10.12
C ARG A 132 24.54 12.54 -8.81
N PHE A 133 25.48 13.47 -8.84
CA PHE A 133 26.29 13.85 -7.71
C PHE A 133 25.44 14.42 -6.56
N VAL A 134 24.56 15.38 -6.85
CA VAL A 134 23.49 15.82 -5.94
C VAL A 134 22.16 15.57 -6.64
N SER A 135 21.51 14.45 -6.31
CA SER A 135 20.33 13.96 -7.04
C SER A 135 19.02 14.65 -6.65
N GLY A 136 19.00 15.35 -5.51
CA GLY A 136 17.80 16.04 -5.01
C GLY A 136 17.35 15.48 -3.67
N GLN A 137 16.08 15.69 -3.35
CA GLN A 137 15.46 15.42 -2.06
C GLN A 137 14.61 14.14 -2.13
N GLY A 138 14.89 13.19 -1.24
CA GLY A 138 14.06 11.99 -1.13
C GLY A 138 12.80 12.24 -0.31
N SER A 139 11.76 11.45 -0.55
CA SER A 139 10.43 11.63 0.05
C SER A 139 9.95 10.34 0.72
N VAL A 140 9.00 10.43 1.65
CA VAL A 140 8.44 9.25 2.34
C VAL A 140 6.93 9.26 2.22
N VAL A 141 6.37 8.18 1.68
CA VAL A 141 4.94 8.05 1.40
C VAL A 141 4.39 6.69 1.82
N LYS A 142 3.07 6.62 2.01
CA LYS A 142 2.32 5.37 2.16
C LYS A 142 1.84 4.84 0.81
N LEU A 143 1.81 3.52 0.64
CA LEU A 143 1.41 2.86 -0.61
C LEU A 143 -0.11 2.75 -0.81
N HIS A 144 -0.91 2.99 0.23
CA HIS A 144 -2.36 2.87 0.18
C HIS A 144 -3.04 4.01 0.95
N GLY A 145 -4.28 4.35 0.53
CA GLY A 145 -5.11 5.41 1.09
C GLY A 145 -5.75 6.27 -0.01
N ASP A 146 -6.96 6.75 0.26
CA ASP A 146 -7.76 7.52 -0.72
C ASP A 146 -7.28 8.97 -0.85
N ASP A 147 -6.73 9.52 0.23
CA ASP A 147 -6.23 10.89 0.30
C ASP A 147 -4.73 10.92 0.00
N ILE A 148 -4.38 11.36 -1.21
CA ILE A 148 -2.99 11.43 -1.69
C ILE A 148 -2.12 12.35 -0.83
N VAL A 149 -2.69 13.41 -0.25
CA VAL A 149 -1.96 14.37 0.59
C VAL A 149 -1.62 13.71 1.93
N LYS A 150 -2.59 13.01 2.54
CA LYS A 150 -2.37 12.28 3.81
C LYS A 150 -1.43 11.08 3.68
N ARG A 151 -1.22 10.58 2.46
CA ARG A 151 -0.21 9.54 2.17
C ARG A 151 1.22 10.05 2.23
N VAL A 152 1.44 11.36 2.12
CA VAL A 152 2.78 11.95 2.27
C VAL A 152 3.10 12.05 3.76
N LEU A 153 4.13 11.32 4.19
CA LEU A 153 4.64 11.42 5.56
C LEU A 153 5.69 12.53 5.66
N ARG A 154 6.51 12.66 4.63
CA ARG A 154 7.55 13.67 4.55
C ARG A 154 7.88 13.95 3.09
N GLU A 155 7.65 15.17 2.64
CA GLU A 155 7.96 15.60 1.27
C GLU A 155 9.48 15.66 1.05
N SER A 156 10.20 16.32 1.96
CA SER A 156 11.67 16.40 1.96
C SER A 156 12.26 15.68 3.17
N ALA A 157 12.65 14.42 2.96
CA ALA A 157 13.19 13.52 3.98
C ALA A 157 14.70 13.66 4.19
N CYS A 158 15.44 13.88 3.12
CA CYS A 158 16.88 14.11 3.13
C CYS A 158 17.33 14.67 1.78
N LEU A 159 18.51 15.29 1.75
CA LEU A 159 19.21 15.58 0.50
C LEU A 159 20.11 14.37 0.15
N ARG A 160 19.95 13.81 -1.05
CA ARG A 160 20.71 12.64 -1.50
C ARG A 160 21.92 13.05 -2.35
N VAL A 161 23.08 12.52 -1.99
CA VAL A 161 24.37 12.72 -2.68
C VAL A 161 24.97 11.37 -3.06
N THR A 162 25.66 11.31 -4.20
CA THR A 162 26.39 10.13 -4.66
C THR A 162 27.89 10.44 -4.67
N LEU A 163 28.71 9.58 -4.06
CA LEU A 163 30.18 9.62 -4.14
C LEU A 163 30.71 8.36 -4.81
N GLY A 164 31.98 8.37 -5.21
CA GLY A 164 32.63 7.23 -5.87
C GLY A 164 32.48 7.28 -7.39
N GLU A 165 32.57 6.12 -8.04
CA GLU A 165 32.62 6.02 -9.50
C GLU A 165 31.31 6.47 -10.15
N GLU A 166 30.16 6.14 -9.55
CA GLU A 166 28.84 6.49 -10.08
C GLU A 166 28.63 8.01 -10.19
N ALA A 167 29.26 8.81 -9.32
CA ALA A 167 29.11 10.26 -9.33
C ALA A 167 29.79 10.94 -10.52
N ASN A 168 30.68 10.23 -11.24
CA ASN A 168 31.39 10.73 -12.42
C ASN A 168 30.68 10.38 -13.73
N GLN A 169 29.52 9.69 -13.68
CA GLN A 169 28.77 9.21 -14.85
C GLN A 169 27.74 10.23 -15.39
N SER A 170 27.97 11.52 -15.16
CA SER A 170 27.08 12.57 -15.67
C SER A 170 27.25 12.77 -17.19
N PRO A 171 26.14 12.92 -17.95
CA PRO A 171 26.23 13.22 -19.36
C PRO A 171 26.83 14.61 -19.57
N ALA A 172 27.47 14.82 -20.72
CA ALA A 172 27.82 16.16 -21.14
C ALA A 172 26.54 16.98 -21.34
N LEU A 173 26.54 18.21 -20.86
CA LEU A 173 25.39 19.10 -20.90
C LEU A 173 25.45 19.96 -22.16
N PHE A 174 24.42 19.86 -23.00
CA PHE A 174 24.28 20.69 -24.19
C PHE A 174 23.19 21.74 -23.95
N GLU A 175 23.59 23.00 -23.87
CA GLU A 175 22.72 24.16 -23.70
C GLU A 175 22.86 25.05 -24.96
N PRO A 176 21.97 24.90 -25.96
CA PRO A 176 22.04 25.72 -27.16
C PRO A 176 21.75 27.19 -26.83
N THR A 177 22.45 28.11 -27.49
CA THR A 177 22.13 29.53 -27.45
C THR A 177 20.75 29.75 -28.12
N GLU A 178 19.90 30.60 -27.55
CA GLU A 178 18.51 30.78 -28.03
C GLU A 178 18.45 31.27 -29.49
N HIS A 179 19.43 32.08 -29.89
CA HIS A 179 19.58 32.60 -31.24
C HIS A 179 21.02 32.46 -31.72
N PRO A 180 21.41 31.29 -32.27
CA PRO A 180 22.77 31.08 -32.70
C PRO A 180 23.09 32.00 -33.89
N THR A 181 24.10 32.84 -33.71
CA THR A 181 24.60 33.75 -34.75
C THR A 181 26.10 33.50 -34.97
N SER A 182 26.70 34.16 -35.97
CA SER A 182 28.15 34.12 -36.14
C SER A 182 28.90 34.71 -34.94
N ASP A 183 28.28 35.68 -34.25
CA ASP A 183 28.82 36.33 -33.05
C ASP A 183 28.47 35.59 -31.74
N ASP A 184 27.47 34.71 -31.77
CA ASP A 184 27.06 33.83 -30.66
C ASP A 184 26.81 32.39 -31.14
N PRO A 185 27.88 31.61 -31.42
CA PRO A 185 27.76 30.29 -32.03
C PRO A 185 27.22 29.25 -31.06
N LEU A 186 26.70 28.13 -31.62
CA LEU A 186 26.34 26.96 -30.83
C LEU A 186 27.57 26.43 -30.07
N LEU A 187 27.48 26.41 -28.74
CA LEU A 187 28.55 25.91 -27.88
C LEU A 187 28.55 24.38 -27.83
N PRO A 188 29.74 23.73 -27.78
CA PRO A 188 29.82 22.28 -27.62
C PRO A 188 29.31 21.86 -26.25
N ALA A 189 28.89 20.59 -26.15
CA ALA A 189 28.43 20.04 -24.88
C ALA A 189 29.51 20.15 -23.79
N ARG A 190 29.16 20.77 -22.67
CA ARG A 190 30.04 21.03 -21.54
C ARG A 190 30.07 19.84 -20.60
N ARG A 191 31.26 19.44 -20.17
CA ARG A 191 31.42 18.45 -19.10
C ARG A 191 31.00 19.05 -17.76
N GLN A 192 30.19 18.30 -17.01
CA GLN A 192 29.77 18.69 -15.67
C GLN A 192 30.75 18.19 -14.61
N PHE A 193 30.85 18.91 -13.49
CA PHE A 193 31.65 18.51 -12.34
C PHE A 193 30.79 17.75 -11.31
N PRO A 194 31.41 16.89 -10.48
CA PRO A 194 32.81 16.47 -10.49
C PRO A 194 33.13 15.54 -11.66
N SER A 195 34.38 15.59 -12.15
CA SER A 195 34.87 14.79 -13.27
C SER A 195 35.80 13.65 -12.87
N ALA A 196 36.16 13.59 -11.59
CA ALA A 196 37.05 12.60 -11.01
C ALA A 196 36.82 12.50 -9.49
N ARG A 197 37.06 11.30 -8.92
CA ARG A 197 36.87 11.03 -7.48
C ARG A 197 37.60 12.00 -6.55
N ILE A 198 38.84 12.40 -6.90
CA ILE A 198 39.63 13.35 -6.11
C ILE A 198 39.01 14.75 -6.03
N SER A 199 38.17 15.13 -6.99
CA SER A 199 37.51 16.44 -7.03
C SER A 199 36.20 16.50 -6.23
N GLN A 200 35.59 15.35 -5.91
CA GLN A 200 34.24 15.27 -5.36
C GLN A 200 34.08 16.01 -4.02
N LEU A 201 35.00 15.82 -3.08
CA LEU A 201 34.88 16.50 -1.78
C LEU A 201 35.01 18.03 -1.90
N ASN A 202 35.91 18.51 -2.75
CA ASN A 202 36.05 19.95 -2.99
C ASN A 202 34.84 20.51 -3.74
N GLU A 203 34.24 19.73 -4.63
CA GLU A 203 33.02 20.12 -5.33
C GLU A 203 31.81 20.21 -4.39
N LEU A 204 31.67 19.27 -3.44
CA LEU A 204 30.65 19.39 -2.38
C LEU A 204 30.82 20.68 -1.57
N ARG A 205 32.05 20.97 -1.15
CA ARG A 205 32.35 22.20 -0.41
C ARG A 205 32.03 23.43 -1.24
N ARG A 206 32.36 23.44 -2.53
CA ARG A 206 32.04 24.53 -3.45
C ARG A 206 30.53 24.78 -3.53
N VAL A 207 29.74 23.71 -3.75
CA VAL A 207 28.27 23.80 -3.85
C VAL A 207 27.66 24.35 -2.57
N PHE A 208 28.09 23.87 -1.39
CA PHE A 208 27.56 24.33 -0.11
C PHE A 208 28.03 25.74 0.28
N GLN A 209 29.29 26.10 0.00
CA GLN A 209 29.79 27.47 0.22
C GLN A 209 29.04 28.48 -0.64
N GLN A 210 28.78 28.15 -1.91
CA GLN A 210 27.95 28.98 -2.78
C GLN A 210 26.54 29.17 -2.23
N ALA A 211 25.93 28.11 -1.69
CA ALA A 211 24.61 28.20 -1.08
C ALA A 211 24.59 29.10 0.17
N GLN A 212 25.64 29.07 1.00
CA GLN A 212 25.76 29.91 2.19
C GLN A 212 26.01 31.40 1.85
N GLY A 213 26.78 31.69 0.80
CA GLY A 213 27.08 33.06 0.35
C GLY A 213 25.95 33.73 -0.45
N ALA A 214 24.95 32.97 -0.90
CA ALA A 214 23.88 33.48 -1.75
C ALA A 214 22.76 34.17 -0.94
N ALA A 215 22.67 35.50 -1.10
CA ALA A 215 21.72 36.38 -0.40
C ALA A 215 20.23 36.18 -0.83
N ALA A 216 19.96 35.50 -1.95
CA ALA A 216 18.61 35.45 -2.55
C ALA A 216 18.14 34.05 -3.02
N GLY A 217 18.66 32.96 -2.44
CA GLY A 217 18.14 31.60 -2.74
C GLY A 217 18.46 31.07 -4.14
N LYS A 218 19.35 31.73 -4.90
CA LYS A 218 19.84 31.30 -6.21
C LYS A 218 21.36 31.46 -6.30
N VAL A 219 22.03 30.58 -7.01
CA VAL A 219 23.47 30.64 -7.30
C VAL A 219 23.67 31.21 -8.70
N GLN A 220 24.71 32.03 -8.88
CA GLN A 220 25.12 32.55 -10.18
C GLN A 220 25.95 31.49 -10.93
N GLY A 221 25.49 31.10 -12.11
CA GLY A 221 26.05 30.07 -12.98
C GLY A 221 26.61 30.63 -14.29
N LYS A 222 27.24 29.78 -15.12
CA LYS A 222 27.82 30.19 -16.41
C LYS A 222 26.85 30.05 -17.60
N GLY A 223 25.57 29.79 -17.36
CA GLY A 223 24.56 29.58 -18.41
C GLY A 223 23.12 29.70 -17.90
N ALA A 224 22.17 29.77 -18.83
CA ALA A 224 20.75 30.04 -18.55
C ALA A 224 20.07 29.04 -17.59
N ALA A 225 20.58 27.80 -17.47
CA ALA A 225 20.09 26.82 -16.50
C ALA A 225 20.93 26.70 -15.21
N GLU A 226 22.22 27.08 -15.23
CA GLU A 226 23.04 27.10 -14.01
C GLU A 226 22.68 28.24 -13.05
N ASP A 227 21.98 29.27 -13.55
CA ASP A 227 21.52 30.43 -12.77
C ASP A 227 20.26 30.19 -11.88
N ARG A 228 19.75 28.95 -11.75
CA ARG A 228 18.34 28.76 -11.35
C ARG A 228 17.98 27.67 -10.34
N TYR A 229 18.91 26.87 -9.80
CA TYR A 229 18.49 25.88 -8.80
C TYR A 229 18.25 26.53 -7.43
N ASP A 230 17.11 26.19 -6.82
CA ASP A 230 16.82 26.56 -5.44
C ASP A 230 17.82 25.85 -4.51
N ILE A 231 18.49 26.65 -3.70
CA ILE A 231 19.50 26.21 -2.73
C ILE A 231 18.93 25.98 -1.33
N GLN A 232 17.63 26.13 -1.13
CA GLN A 232 17.01 25.99 0.19
C GLN A 232 17.35 24.65 0.83
N ALA A 233 17.28 23.54 0.08
CA ALA A 233 17.67 22.23 0.59
C ALA A 233 19.14 22.15 1.04
N LEU A 234 20.06 22.86 0.36
CA LEU A 234 21.47 22.94 0.78
C LEU A 234 21.61 23.74 2.08
N LYS A 235 20.85 24.83 2.21
CA LYS A 235 20.80 25.64 3.45
C LYS A 235 20.20 24.84 4.60
N ASP A 236 19.15 24.07 4.35
CA ASP A 236 18.50 23.22 5.36
C ASP A 236 19.43 22.11 5.87
N VAL A 237 20.25 21.52 4.99
CA VAL A 237 21.30 20.58 5.40
C VAL A 237 22.37 21.28 6.23
N ALA A 238 22.85 22.45 5.79
CA ALA A 238 23.85 23.23 6.52
C ALA A 238 23.32 23.75 7.88
N GLY A 239 22.01 23.99 7.99
CA GLY A 239 21.33 24.37 9.23
C GLY A 239 20.92 23.18 10.11
N GLY A 240 21.15 21.94 9.66
CA GLY A 240 20.84 20.72 10.41
C GLY A 240 19.35 20.32 10.43
N THR A 241 18.48 21.00 9.68
CA THR A 241 17.04 20.68 9.61
C THR A 241 16.75 19.55 8.62
N LEU A 242 17.56 19.41 7.57
CA LEU A 242 17.46 18.34 6.58
C LEU A 242 18.66 17.37 6.70
N PRO A 243 18.42 16.06 6.91
CA PRO A 243 19.49 15.07 6.90
C PRO A 243 20.20 14.97 5.55
N LEU A 244 21.48 14.62 5.58
CA LEU A 244 22.27 14.29 4.42
C LEU A 244 22.30 12.77 4.24
N ARG A 245 22.02 12.30 3.03
CA ARG A 245 22.05 10.87 2.69
C ARG A 245 23.06 10.64 1.58
N ILE A 246 24.13 9.89 1.85
CA ILE A 246 25.25 9.73 0.92
C ILE A 246 25.43 8.28 0.52
N ALA A 247 25.35 7.99 -0.77
CA ALA A 247 25.83 6.74 -1.34
C ALA A 247 27.36 6.76 -1.39
N ALA A 248 27.99 5.95 -0.53
CA ALA A 248 29.43 5.87 -0.38
C ALA A 248 29.82 4.41 -0.15
N LYS A 249 30.17 3.73 -1.25
CA LYS A 249 30.38 2.28 -1.28
C LYS A 249 31.72 1.86 -0.70
N GLU A 250 32.79 2.56 -1.06
CA GLU A 250 34.15 2.20 -0.61
C GLU A 250 34.60 3.05 0.59
N ALA A 251 35.61 2.57 1.34
CA ALA A 251 36.09 3.28 2.52
C ALA A 251 36.59 4.71 2.27
N PRO A 252 37.28 5.06 1.16
CA PRO A 252 37.67 6.44 0.89
C PRO A 252 36.48 7.38 0.70
N ASP A 253 35.40 6.90 0.07
CA ASP A 253 34.17 7.69 -0.13
C ASP A 253 33.44 7.87 1.19
N ALA A 254 33.31 6.79 1.97
CA ALA A 254 32.68 6.83 3.28
C ALA A 254 33.45 7.76 4.23
N ARG A 255 34.79 7.76 4.17
CA ARG A 255 35.63 8.72 4.91
C ARG A 255 35.31 10.16 4.51
N ASN A 256 35.20 10.45 3.23
CA ASN A 256 34.89 11.79 2.74
C ASN A 256 33.46 12.21 3.12
N ALA A 257 32.50 11.30 3.03
CA ALA A 257 31.12 11.50 3.47
C ALA A 257 31.05 11.85 4.97
N LEU A 258 31.71 11.06 5.81
CA LEU A 258 31.80 11.27 7.26
C LEU A 258 32.45 12.62 7.59
N LYS A 259 33.60 12.91 6.96
CA LYS A 259 34.31 14.17 7.15
C LYS A 259 33.45 15.37 6.75
N PHE A 260 32.76 15.29 5.61
CA PHE A 260 31.91 16.37 5.13
C PHE A 260 30.68 16.60 6.01
N ALA A 261 30.04 15.52 6.48
CA ALA A 261 28.94 15.64 7.42
C ALA A 261 29.37 16.27 8.76
N GLU A 262 30.57 15.92 9.25
CA GLU A 262 31.16 16.55 10.44
C GLU A 262 31.50 18.03 10.21
N GLU A 263 32.04 18.40 9.04
CA GLU A 263 32.26 19.81 8.64
C GLU A 263 30.96 20.63 8.65
N LEU A 264 29.83 20.03 8.26
CA LEU A 264 28.52 20.69 8.23
C LEU A 264 27.75 20.61 9.55
N GLY A 265 28.13 19.73 10.48
CA GLY A 265 27.27 19.38 11.61
C GLY A 265 25.97 18.68 11.22
N ALA A 266 25.90 18.08 10.02
CA ALA A 266 24.70 17.48 9.47
C ALA A 266 24.54 16.02 9.92
N ARG A 267 23.29 15.60 10.17
CA ARG A 267 22.97 14.17 10.36
C ARG A 267 23.21 13.42 9.04
N LEU A 268 23.98 12.33 9.10
CA LEU A 268 24.35 11.53 7.93
C LEU A 268 23.70 10.13 7.97
N VAL A 269 23.15 9.71 6.82
CA VAL A 269 22.79 8.32 6.54
C VAL A 269 23.65 7.82 5.37
N LEU A 270 24.40 6.73 5.58
CA LEU A 270 25.17 6.09 4.50
C LEU A 270 24.32 5.07 3.73
N GLU A 271 24.40 5.08 2.41
CA GLU A 271 23.78 4.04 1.59
C GLU A 271 24.82 3.00 1.14
N SER A 272 24.57 1.74 1.51
CA SER A 272 25.29 0.54 1.07
C SER A 272 26.82 0.62 1.14
N PRO A 273 27.42 0.92 2.31
CA PRO A 273 28.87 0.82 2.47
C PRO A 273 29.32 -0.64 2.32
N TYR A 274 30.24 -0.90 1.40
CA TYR A 274 30.77 -2.23 1.07
C TYR A 274 31.96 -2.63 1.94
N GLU A 275 32.68 -1.66 2.50
CA GLU A 275 33.85 -1.88 3.36
C GLU A 275 33.57 -1.51 4.82
N VAL A 276 32.48 -2.03 5.39
CA VAL A 276 31.95 -1.63 6.71
C VAL A 276 33.00 -1.66 7.82
N GLU A 277 33.86 -2.68 7.89
CA GLU A 277 34.90 -2.75 8.93
C GLU A 277 35.82 -1.53 8.92
N LYS A 278 36.25 -1.10 7.72
CA LYS A 278 37.07 0.09 7.54
C LYS A 278 36.29 1.36 7.89
N VAL A 279 35.01 1.43 7.51
CA VAL A 279 34.14 2.55 7.86
C VAL A 279 33.97 2.68 9.38
N LEU A 280 33.73 1.58 10.08
CA LEU A 280 33.61 1.54 11.53
C LEU A 280 34.92 1.96 12.22
N ALA A 281 36.06 1.52 11.70
CA ALA A 281 37.38 1.95 12.20
C ALA A 281 37.59 3.47 12.04
N ILE A 282 37.12 4.05 10.94
CA ILE A 282 37.21 5.50 10.67
C ILE A 282 36.23 6.29 11.55
N HIS A 283 35.03 5.77 11.80
CA HIS A 283 33.97 6.45 12.57
C HIS A 283 34.19 6.43 14.09
N ARG A 284 35.25 5.75 14.57
CA ARG A 284 35.73 5.77 15.97
C ARG A 284 34.64 5.55 17.03
N GLY A 285 33.70 4.65 16.78
CA GLY A 285 32.64 4.29 17.73
C GLY A 285 31.50 5.30 17.88
N LYS A 286 31.43 6.35 17.04
CA LYS A 286 30.22 7.18 16.94
C LYS A 286 29.05 6.33 16.38
N PRO A 287 27.79 6.62 16.73
CA PRO A 287 26.64 5.92 16.15
C PRO A 287 26.65 6.07 14.62
N LEU A 288 26.65 4.95 13.91
CA LEU A 288 26.54 4.91 12.45
C LEU A 288 25.08 4.69 12.06
N GLN A 289 24.61 5.41 11.04
CA GLN A 289 23.31 5.21 10.41
C GLN A 289 23.52 4.76 8.97
N ALA A 290 23.02 3.58 8.61
CA ALA A 290 23.27 3.02 7.29
C ALA A 290 22.10 2.18 6.76
N VAL A 291 21.90 2.23 5.44
CA VAL A 291 20.96 1.38 4.72
C VAL A 291 21.75 0.31 3.96
N PHE A 292 21.40 -0.96 4.16
CA PHE A 292 22.06 -2.10 3.53
C PHE A 292 21.13 -2.81 2.56
N ARG A 293 21.62 -3.04 1.35
CA ARG A 293 20.98 -3.93 0.38
C ARG A 293 21.39 -5.36 0.66
N MET A 294 20.39 -6.24 0.74
CA MET A 294 20.54 -7.63 1.11
C MET A 294 20.11 -8.52 -0.05
N PRO A 295 21.05 -9.18 -0.75
CA PRO A 295 20.72 -10.08 -1.84
C PRO A 295 20.09 -11.38 -1.31
N VAL A 296 19.20 -11.97 -2.11
CA VAL A 296 18.60 -13.28 -1.78
C VAL A 296 19.44 -14.45 -2.27
N ARG A 297 20.37 -14.21 -3.21
CA ARG A 297 21.39 -15.16 -3.66
C ARG A 297 22.80 -14.67 -3.31
N PRO A 298 23.26 -14.86 -2.05
CA PRO A 298 24.63 -14.52 -1.65
C PRO A 298 25.65 -15.21 -2.55
N GLY A 299 26.64 -14.46 -3.05
CA GLY A 299 27.68 -15.01 -3.93
C GLY A 299 27.29 -15.16 -5.41
N GLY A 300 26.06 -14.80 -5.79
CA GLY A 300 25.70 -14.62 -7.19
C GLY A 300 26.50 -13.47 -7.78
N SER A 301 27.63 -13.76 -8.44
CA SER A 301 28.26 -12.83 -9.37
C SER A 301 27.20 -12.32 -10.36
N ASN A 302 27.31 -11.08 -10.82
CA ASN A 302 26.58 -10.57 -11.99
C ASN A 302 26.68 -11.57 -13.15
N ALA A 303 25.76 -12.53 -13.23
CA ALA A 303 25.66 -13.48 -14.32
C ALA A 303 24.86 -12.80 -15.42
N GLY A 304 25.51 -11.88 -16.16
CA GLY A 304 24.92 -11.27 -17.35
C GLY A 304 25.29 -9.82 -17.60
N GLY A 305 26.55 -9.55 -17.95
CA GLY A 305 26.98 -8.27 -18.53
C GLY A 305 28.42 -8.36 -19.04
N GLU A 306 28.70 -7.75 -20.19
CA GLU A 306 29.98 -7.84 -20.93
C GLU A 306 31.23 -7.35 -20.18
N ASN A 307 31.09 -6.79 -18.98
CA ASN A 307 32.20 -6.19 -18.24
C ASN A 307 32.85 -7.20 -17.28
N ARG A 308 33.84 -7.95 -17.77
CA ARG A 308 34.63 -8.98 -17.04
C ARG A 308 35.55 -8.43 -15.92
N SER A 309 35.56 -7.11 -15.68
CA SER A 309 36.42 -6.47 -14.67
C SER A 309 35.85 -6.55 -13.25
N ASP A 310 34.55 -6.76 -13.10
CA ASP A 310 33.86 -6.67 -11.80
C ASP A 310 33.67 -8.06 -11.16
N LYS A 311 34.76 -8.61 -10.61
CA LYS A 311 34.83 -10.00 -10.11
C LYS A 311 34.32 -10.23 -8.68
N THR A 312 33.82 -9.19 -8.01
CA THR A 312 33.28 -9.31 -6.64
C THR A 312 31.79 -8.97 -6.62
N PRO A 313 30.94 -9.79 -5.99
CA PRO A 313 29.55 -9.40 -5.72
C PRO A 313 29.56 -8.07 -4.98
N ARG A 314 28.89 -7.05 -5.56
CA ARG A 314 28.89 -5.70 -5.00
C ARG A 314 28.19 -5.66 -3.64
N ASP A 315 27.11 -6.43 -3.47
CA ASP A 315 26.37 -6.50 -2.22
C ASP A 315 26.93 -7.63 -1.32
N LYS A 316 27.53 -7.24 -0.18
CA LYS A 316 28.05 -8.15 0.85
C LYS A 316 27.06 -8.22 2.02
N PRO A 317 26.25 -9.29 2.14
CA PRO A 317 25.16 -9.34 3.12
C PRO A 317 25.66 -9.33 4.58
N GLU A 318 26.91 -9.75 4.83
CA GLU A 318 27.52 -9.75 6.17
C GLU A 318 27.74 -8.32 6.71
N ASN A 319 27.80 -7.32 5.84
CA ASN A 319 28.07 -5.93 6.22
C ASN A 319 26.99 -5.35 7.15
N ALA A 320 25.72 -5.71 6.92
CA ALA A 320 24.63 -5.30 7.81
C ALA A 320 24.82 -5.87 9.22
N VAL A 321 25.26 -7.13 9.32
CA VAL A 321 25.54 -7.81 10.60
C VAL A 321 26.70 -7.15 11.33
N LEU A 322 27.79 -6.87 10.62
CA LEU A 322 28.97 -6.20 11.19
C LEU A 322 28.63 -4.80 11.72
N ALA A 323 27.87 -4.02 10.94
CA ALA A 323 27.41 -2.71 11.37
C ALA A 323 26.51 -2.80 12.61
N ALA A 324 25.51 -3.68 12.60
CA ALA A 324 24.60 -3.86 13.74
C ALA A 324 25.32 -4.31 15.02
N ARG A 325 26.31 -5.20 14.91
CA ARG A 325 27.15 -5.64 16.05
C ARG A 325 27.99 -4.51 16.63
N ALA A 326 28.41 -3.56 15.80
CA ALA A 326 29.10 -2.35 16.23
C ALA A 326 28.16 -1.26 16.79
N GLY A 327 26.86 -1.57 16.96
CA GLY A 327 25.87 -0.63 17.49
C GLY A 327 25.34 0.37 16.47
N ALA A 328 25.57 0.15 15.17
CA ALA A 328 24.97 0.98 14.14
C ALA A 328 23.45 0.80 14.09
N GLN A 329 22.74 1.90 13.86
CA GLN A 329 21.34 1.85 13.46
C GLN A 329 21.28 1.52 11.97
N ILE A 330 20.64 0.41 11.63
CA ILE A 330 20.60 -0.10 10.26
C ILE A 330 19.17 -0.22 9.74
N ALA A 331 19.00 -0.05 8.44
CA ALA A 331 17.82 -0.53 7.73
C ALA A 331 18.21 -1.53 6.64
N LEU A 332 17.37 -2.54 6.44
CA LEU A 332 17.53 -3.53 5.40
C LEU A 332 16.61 -3.21 4.23
N VAL A 333 17.11 -3.45 3.02
CA VAL A 333 16.36 -3.31 1.76
C VAL A 333 16.70 -4.51 0.88
N PRO A 334 15.75 -5.08 0.13
CA PRO A 334 16.04 -6.09 -0.88
C PRO A 334 17.16 -5.66 -1.84
N GLY A 335 18.03 -6.62 -2.16
CA GLY A 335 19.10 -6.48 -3.14
C GLY A 335 18.55 -6.33 -4.56
N SER A 336 19.46 -6.18 -5.52
CA SER A 336 19.09 -6.06 -6.95
C SER A 336 18.47 -7.34 -7.54
N ASP A 337 18.60 -8.46 -6.85
CA ASP A 337 18.09 -9.78 -7.24
C ASP A 337 16.78 -10.16 -6.54
N ALA A 338 16.14 -9.20 -5.85
CA ALA A 338 14.92 -9.39 -5.07
C ALA A 338 13.97 -8.19 -5.23
N ASP A 339 12.68 -8.42 -4.95
CA ASP A 339 11.64 -7.40 -5.05
C ASP A 339 11.22 -6.86 -3.67
N LEU A 340 10.48 -5.76 -3.66
CA LEU A 340 9.88 -5.19 -2.44
C LEU A 340 8.91 -6.16 -1.72
N GLN A 341 8.47 -7.23 -2.38
CA GLN A 341 7.63 -8.24 -1.73
C GLN A 341 8.45 -9.22 -0.84
N ASP A 342 9.79 -9.25 -1.00
CA ASP A 342 10.67 -10.26 -0.41
C ASP A 342 11.31 -9.81 0.92
N TYR A 343 10.80 -8.76 1.55
CA TYR A 343 11.36 -8.19 2.78
C TYR A 343 11.46 -9.19 3.94
N LEU A 344 10.44 -10.04 4.14
CA LEU A 344 10.47 -11.07 5.19
C LEU A 344 11.56 -12.11 4.93
N LEU A 345 11.75 -12.51 3.66
CA LEU A 345 12.83 -13.41 3.25
C LEU A 345 14.20 -12.78 3.50
N VAL A 346 14.37 -11.52 3.09
CA VAL A 346 15.59 -10.73 3.29
C VAL A 346 15.95 -10.60 4.77
N ALA A 347 14.97 -10.31 5.63
CA ALA A 347 15.17 -10.25 7.07
C ALA A 347 15.53 -11.62 7.66
N GLY A 348 14.87 -12.70 7.21
CA GLY A 348 15.19 -14.08 7.58
C GLY A 348 16.62 -14.47 7.21
N LEU A 349 17.10 -14.09 6.03
CA LEU A 349 18.49 -14.30 5.62
C LEU A 349 19.47 -13.52 6.48
N ALA A 350 19.15 -12.27 6.84
CA ALA A 350 20.00 -11.47 7.73
C ALA A 350 20.10 -12.09 9.14
N ILE A 351 19.01 -12.71 9.64
CA ILE A 351 19.05 -13.50 10.89
C ILE A 351 20.00 -14.69 10.74
N ARG A 352 19.90 -15.42 9.63
CA ARG A 352 20.79 -16.55 9.34
C ARG A 352 22.28 -16.16 9.30
N LEU A 353 22.59 -14.93 8.90
CA LEU A 353 23.97 -14.39 8.90
C LEU A 353 24.41 -13.81 10.25
N GLY A 354 23.50 -13.71 11.23
CA GLY A 354 23.85 -13.39 12.60
C GLY A 354 23.22 -12.11 13.17
N LEU A 355 22.21 -11.53 12.53
CA LEU A 355 21.30 -10.61 13.23
C LEU A 355 20.39 -11.38 14.19
N THR A 356 20.03 -10.76 15.30
CA THR A 356 18.93 -11.24 16.14
C THR A 356 17.59 -10.95 15.47
N GLU A 357 16.53 -11.72 15.80
CA GLU A 357 15.17 -11.43 15.31
C GLU A 357 14.72 -10.01 15.63
N LYS A 358 15.07 -9.52 16.83
CA LYS A 358 14.79 -8.13 17.24
C LYS A 358 15.45 -7.12 16.31
N GLN A 359 16.74 -7.32 15.99
CA GLN A 359 17.47 -6.43 15.09
C GLN A 359 16.89 -6.49 13.68
N ALA A 360 16.59 -7.68 13.15
CA ALA A 360 16.02 -7.83 11.83
C ALA A 360 14.62 -7.21 11.70
N MET A 361 13.75 -7.42 12.70
CA MET A 361 12.43 -6.78 12.80
C MET A 361 12.56 -5.26 12.82
N SER A 362 13.41 -4.73 13.69
CA SER A 362 13.63 -3.28 13.80
C SER A 362 14.19 -2.70 12.50
N ALA A 363 15.12 -3.39 11.84
CA ALA A 363 15.75 -2.93 10.60
C ALA A 363 14.81 -2.84 9.39
N ILE A 364 13.67 -3.54 9.40
CA ILE A 364 12.63 -3.42 8.37
C ILE A 364 11.40 -2.62 8.84
N THR A 365 11.39 -2.15 10.10
CA THR A 365 10.29 -1.37 10.68
C THR A 365 10.80 -0.11 11.38
N LEU A 366 11.07 -0.16 12.70
CA LEU A 366 11.34 0.99 13.54
C LEU A 366 12.63 1.74 13.19
N ASP A 367 13.73 1.03 12.95
CA ASP A 367 15.00 1.68 12.60
C ASP A 367 14.94 2.30 11.20
N ALA A 368 14.26 1.64 10.25
CA ALA A 368 13.96 2.23 8.96
C ALA A 368 13.14 3.53 9.11
N ALA A 369 12.10 3.53 9.93
CA ALA A 369 11.30 4.74 10.19
C ALA A 369 12.12 5.86 10.84
N LYS A 370 13.02 5.53 11.78
CA LYS A 370 13.91 6.50 12.46
C LYS A 370 14.95 7.08 11.51
N LEU A 371 15.53 6.29 10.61
CA LEU A 371 16.44 6.78 9.58
C LEU A 371 15.77 7.80 8.67
N LEU A 372 14.48 7.59 8.37
CA LEU A 372 13.67 8.46 7.53
C LEU A 372 13.05 9.66 8.28
N GLY A 373 13.06 9.63 9.62
CA GLY A 373 12.46 10.66 10.48
C GLY A 373 10.93 10.63 10.48
N VAL A 374 10.33 9.45 10.38
CA VAL A 374 8.86 9.23 10.39
C VAL A 374 8.42 8.27 11.50
N ASP A 375 9.30 7.93 12.44
CA ASP A 375 9.06 6.98 13.53
C ASP A 375 8.02 7.43 14.56
N ALA A 376 7.70 8.74 14.59
CA ALA A 376 6.57 9.26 15.35
C ALA A 376 5.21 8.77 14.81
N ARG A 377 5.15 8.34 13.55
CA ARG A 377 3.91 7.90 12.88
C ARG A 377 3.88 6.41 12.56
N VAL A 378 5.01 5.80 12.17
CA VAL A 378 5.06 4.42 11.67
C VAL A 378 6.27 3.66 12.23
N GLY A 379 6.38 2.36 11.93
CA GLY A 379 7.52 1.52 12.30
C GLY A 379 7.40 0.80 13.65
N SER A 380 6.39 1.12 14.46
CA SER A 380 6.00 0.31 15.62
C SER A 380 4.50 0.40 15.88
N LEU A 381 3.96 -0.59 16.61
CA LEU A 381 2.56 -0.61 17.05
C LEU A 381 2.47 -0.04 18.46
N GLU A 382 2.32 1.28 18.54
CA GLU A 382 2.21 2.03 19.79
C GLU A 382 0.99 2.96 19.73
N PRO A 383 0.29 3.19 20.87
CA PRO A 383 -0.81 4.14 20.94
C PRO A 383 -0.45 5.51 20.31
N GLY A 384 -1.33 6.02 19.46
CA GLY A 384 -1.18 7.29 18.73
C GLY A 384 -0.49 7.18 17.37
N LYS A 385 0.26 6.10 17.11
CA LYS A 385 0.86 5.84 15.80
C LYS A 385 -0.18 5.39 14.79
N ASP A 386 0.13 5.55 13.51
CA ASP A 386 -0.75 5.13 12.43
C ASP A 386 -0.89 3.60 12.46
N ALA A 387 -2.11 3.11 12.25
CA ALA A 387 -2.42 1.69 12.29
C ALA A 387 -1.97 0.97 11.00
N ASP A 388 -0.67 0.90 10.80
CA ASP A 388 -0.03 0.18 9.70
C ASP A 388 0.48 -1.17 10.23
N PHE A 389 -0.19 -2.26 9.89
CA PHE A 389 0.13 -3.59 10.41
C PHE A 389 -0.20 -4.71 9.43
N LEU A 390 0.39 -5.87 9.67
CA LEU A 390 0.26 -7.07 8.87
C LEU A 390 -0.42 -8.17 9.68
N LEU A 391 -1.23 -9.01 9.02
CA LEU A 391 -1.63 -10.31 9.54
C LEU A 391 -0.86 -11.38 8.77
N LEU A 392 -0.16 -12.24 9.50
CA LEU A 392 0.67 -13.30 8.95
C LEU A 392 0.10 -14.67 9.28
N SER A 393 0.32 -15.61 8.37
CA SER A 393 -0.04 -17.02 8.54
C SER A 393 0.81 -17.76 9.60
N GLY A 394 1.86 -17.12 10.13
CA GLY A 394 2.82 -17.72 11.05
C GLY A 394 3.89 -16.73 11.51
N GLU A 395 4.98 -17.25 12.08
CA GLU A 395 6.09 -16.43 12.61
C GLU A 395 6.77 -15.59 11.51
N PRO A 396 7.10 -14.30 11.73
CA PRO A 396 7.46 -13.37 10.65
C PRO A 396 8.60 -13.80 9.72
N PHE A 397 9.60 -14.50 10.26
CA PHE A 397 10.82 -14.86 9.53
C PHE A 397 10.92 -16.35 9.20
N ALA A 398 9.84 -17.11 9.42
CA ALA A 398 9.78 -18.50 8.96
C ALA A 398 9.57 -18.54 7.45
N VAL A 399 10.26 -19.46 6.76
CA VAL A 399 10.29 -19.54 5.29
C VAL A 399 8.90 -19.72 4.66
N GLY A 400 8.00 -20.43 5.35
CA GLY A 400 6.63 -20.67 4.88
C GLY A 400 5.63 -19.57 5.24
N THR A 401 6.04 -18.53 5.98
CA THR A 401 5.13 -17.49 6.43
C THR A 401 4.73 -16.57 5.28
N MET A 402 3.43 -16.33 5.19
CA MET A 402 2.81 -15.51 4.17
C MET A 402 2.11 -14.32 4.83
N VAL A 403 2.21 -13.14 4.20
CA VAL A 403 1.39 -11.97 4.55
C VAL A 403 -0.02 -12.21 4.02
N GLU A 404 -0.96 -12.51 4.91
CA GLU A 404 -2.35 -12.73 4.55
C GLU A 404 -3.07 -11.41 4.31
N ASP A 405 -2.89 -10.45 5.22
CA ASP A 405 -3.52 -9.14 5.12
C ASP A 405 -2.53 -8.02 5.44
N THR A 406 -2.70 -6.89 4.76
CA THR A 406 -1.94 -5.66 5.02
C THR A 406 -2.91 -4.52 5.27
N PHE A 407 -2.68 -3.79 6.35
CA PHE A 407 -3.46 -2.63 6.75
C PHE A 407 -2.62 -1.36 6.71
N VAL A 408 -3.21 -0.29 6.20
CA VAL A 408 -2.59 1.05 6.15
C VAL A 408 -3.58 2.05 6.71
N ASN A 409 -3.18 2.80 7.74
CA ASN A 409 -4.08 3.65 8.52
C ASN A 409 -5.36 2.92 8.95
N GLY A 410 -5.23 1.66 9.41
CA GLY A 410 -6.35 0.83 9.84
C GLY A 410 -7.28 0.34 8.71
N ARG A 411 -7.03 0.74 7.46
CA ARG A 411 -7.81 0.30 6.30
C ARG A 411 -7.16 -0.90 5.64
N HIS A 412 -7.98 -1.84 5.19
CA HIS A 412 -7.53 -3.04 4.50
C HIS A 412 -7.00 -2.69 3.11
N ALA A 413 -5.68 -2.82 2.94
CA ALA A 413 -4.98 -2.45 1.70
C ALA A 413 -4.73 -3.64 0.78
N PHE A 414 -4.57 -4.83 1.36
CA PHE A 414 -4.33 -6.06 0.61
C PHE A 414 -4.84 -7.27 1.38
N HIS A 415 -5.42 -8.21 0.63
CA HIS A 415 -5.71 -9.57 1.03
C HIS A 415 -5.02 -10.53 0.07
N ARG A 416 -4.42 -11.57 0.64
CA ARG A 416 -3.89 -12.70 -0.09
C ARG A 416 -5.01 -13.65 -0.41
N ASP A 417 -5.32 -13.76 -1.70
CA ASP A 417 -6.16 -14.83 -2.20
C ASP A 417 -5.52 -16.18 -1.80
N ASN A 418 -6.15 -16.90 -0.88
CA ASN A 418 -5.75 -18.24 -0.53
C ASN A 418 -6.18 -19.18 -1.66
N PRO A 419 -5.26 -19.91 -2.31
CA PRO A 419 -5.63 -20.89 -3.33
C PRO A 419 -6.71 -21.87 -2.85
N ALA A 420 -6.70 -22.28 -1.58
CA ALA A 420 -7.72 -23.16 -1.01
C ALA A 420 -9.13 -22.56 -1.00
N ASP A 421 -9.22 -21.22 -1.00
CA ASP A 421 -10.49 -20.48 -1.04
C ASP A 421 -10.90 -20.14 -2.48
N MET A 422 -10.10 -20.52 -3.48
CA MET A 422 -10.48 -20.40 -4.89
C MET A 422 -11.35 -21.58 -5.31
N LEU A 423 -12.42 -21.26 -6.03
CA LEU A 423 -13.29 -22.23 -6.68
C LEU A 423 -13.00 -22.21 -8.18
N VAL A 424 -12.66 -23.36 -8.74
CA VAL A 424 -12.58 -23.57 -10.19
C VAL A 424 -13.74 -24.46 -10.62
N VAL A 425 -14.59 -23.96 -11.51
CA VAL A 425 -15.69 -24.74 -12.11
C VAL A 425 -15.31 -25.08 -13.53
N LYS A 426 -15.03 -26.36 -13.81
CA LYS A 426 -14.84 -26.89 -15.17
C LYS A 426 -16.18 -27.41 -15.70
N ALA A 427 -16.53 -27.04 -16.93
CA ALA A 427 -17.78 -27.47 -17.53
C ALA A 427 -17.61 -27.76 -19.03
N GLY A 428 -18.37 -28.74 -19.54
CA GLY A 428 -18.37 -29.06 -20.97
C GLY A 428 -18.83 -27.88 -21.84
N ARG A 429 -19.70 -27.02 -21.29
CA ARG A 429 -20.11 -25.79 -21.98
C ARG A 429 -20.28 -24.63 -21.01
N ILE A 430 -19.72 -23.47 -21.35
CA ILE A 430 -19.92 -22.21 -20.62
C ILE A 430 -20.49 -21.16 -21.56
N MET A 431 -21.67 -20.65 -21.21
CA MET A 431 -22.36 -19.60 -21.95
C MET A 431 -22.25 -18.28 -21.19
N SER A 432 -21.20 -17.48 -21.44
CA SER A 432 -21.01 -16.18 -20.76
C SER A 432 -22.05 -15.12 -21.13
N LEU A 433 -22.84 -15.34 -22.19
CA LEU A 433 -23.79 -14.40 -22.82
C LEU A 433 -23.15 -13.15 -23.44
N GLU A 434 -21.97 -12.73 -22.97
CA GLU A 434 -21.06 -11.80 -23.63
C GLU A 434 -19.94 -12.61 -24.31
N GLY A 435 -20.07 -12.87 -25.61
CA GLY A 435 -19.06 -13.57 -26.42
C GLY A 435 -19.44 -15.02 -26.81
N PRO A 436 -18.52 -15.74 -27.47
CA PRO A 436 -18.76 -17.09 -27.93
C PRO A 436 -18.87 -18.06 -26.76
N THR A 437 -19.73 -19.07 -26.92
CA THR A 437 -19.80 -20.20 -26.01
C THR A 437 -18.46 -20.95 -25.98
N LEU A 438 -17.97 -21.25 -24.78
CA LEU A 438 -16.73 -22.01 -24.58
C LEU A 438 -17.08 -23.48 -24.35
N GLU A 439 -16.60 -24.34 -25.25
CA GLU A 439 -16.61 -25.79 -25.04
C GLU A 439 -15.40 -26.21 -24.19
N ASP A 440 -15.62 -27.10 -23.22
CA ASP A 440 -14.63 -27.59 -22.24
C ASP A 440 -13.91 -26.45 -21.50
N GLY A 441 -14.69 -25.47 -21.05
CA GLY A 441 -14.18 -24.28 -20.38
C GLY A 441 -14.07 -24.42 -18.86
N ALA A 442 -13.48 -23.41 -18.25
CA ALA A 442 -13.42 -23.29 -16.81
C ALA A 442 -13.57 -21.84 -16.33
N ILE A 443 -14.20 -21.70 -15.17
CA ILE A 443 -14.42 -20.43 -14.46
C ILE A 443 -13.54 -20.45 -13.22
N VAL A 444 -12.71 -19.44 -13.04
CA VAL A 444 -11.92 -19.24 -11.82
C VAL A 444 -12.61 -18.18 -10.96
N VAL A 445 -12.98 -18.55 -9.74
CA VAL A 445 -13.62 -17.68 -8.75
C VAL A 445 -12.68 -17.52 -7.57
N SER A 446 -12.47 -16.26 -7.14
CA SER A 446 -11.71 -15.92 -5.94
C SER A 446 -12.42 -14.80 -5.19
N GLY A 447 -12.58 -14.94 -3.87
CA GLY A 447 -13.24 -13.94 -3.03
C GLY A 447 -14.66 -13.60 -3.49
N GLY A 448 -15.42 -14.60 -3.95
CA GLY A 448 -16.79 -14.42 -4.46
C GLY A 448 -16.91 -13.73 -5.82
N LYS A 449 -15.79 -13.43 -6.52
CA LYS A 449 -15.77 -12.80 -7.84
C LYS A 449 -15.15 -13.70 -8.89
N ILE A 450 -15.64 -13.61 -10.12
CA ILE A 450 -15.05 -14.29 -11.29
C ILE A 450 -13.74 -13.57 -11.65
N LYS A 451 -12.61 -14.28 -11.55
CA LYS A 451 -11.28 -13.81 -11.96
C LYS A 451 -11.04 -13.99 -13.47
N GLY A 452 -11.64 -15.03 -14.04
CA GLY A 452 -11.50 -15.33 -15.46
C GLY A 452 -12.36 -16.51 -15.88
N VAL A 453 -12.68 -16.54 -17.17
CA VAL A 453 -13.35 -17.64 -17.85
C VAL A 453 -12.53 -17.96 -19.09
N SER A 454 -12.03 -19.18 -19.20
CA SER A 454 -11.18 -19.59 -20.32
C SER A 454 -11.23 -21.11 -20.55
N LYS A 455 -10.73 -21.57 -21.70
CA LYS A 455 -10.65 -23.00 -22.02
C LYS A 455 -9.63 -23.75 -21.14
N ASP A 456 -8.54 -23.08 -20.80
CA ASP A 456 -7.45 -23.68 -20.03
C ASP A 456 -6.88 -22.67 -19.01
N PRO A 457 -7.56 -22.45 -17.87
CA PRO A 457 -7.04 -21.57 -16.85
C PRO A 457 -5.93 -22.27 -16.06
N THR A 458 -4.93 -21.49 -15.66
CA THR A 458 -4.00 -21.95 -14.62
C THR A 458 -4.79 -22.17 -13.32
N ILE A 459 -4.84 -23.42 -12.85
CA ILE A 459 -5.51 -23.79 -11.61
C ILE A 459 -4.47 -23.75 -10.48
N PRO A 460 -4.61 -22.82 -9.51
CA PRO A 460 -3.69 -22.75 -8.39
C PRO A 460 -3.76 -24.03 -7.56
N TYR A 461 -2.59 -24.51 -7.11
CA TYR A 461 -2.50 -25.67 -6.23
C TYR A 461 -3.30 -25.41 -4.94
N GLY A 462 -4.22 -26.31 -4.61
CA GLY A 462 -5.12 -26.19 -3.46
C GLY A 462 -6.52 -25.68 -3.78
N ALA A 463 -6.77 -25.13 -4.98
CA ALA A 463 -8.10 -24.69 -5.38
C ALA A 463 -9.12 -25.81 -5.34
N ARG A 464 -10.32 -25.50 -4.84
CA ARG A 464 -11.47 -26.41 -4.90
C ARG A 464 -11.92 -26.50 -6.36
N VAL A 465 -11.77 -27.66 -6.97
CA VAL A 465 -12.21 -27.90 -8.35
C VAL A 465 -13.55 -28.63 -8.34
N ILE A 466 -14.53 -28.08 -9.04
CA ILE A 466 -15.80 -28.74 -9.39
C ILE A 466 -15.75 -29.02 -10.88
N GLU A 467 -15.96 -30.27 -11.28
CA GLU A 467 -15.93 -30.67 -12.68
C GLU A 467 -17.30 -31.23 -13.10
N ILE A 468 -17.88 -30.64 -14.14
CA ILE A 468 -19.21 -30.94 -14.66
C ILE A 468 -19.08 -31.20 -16.16
N LYS A 469 -18.50 -32.34 -16.53
CA LYS A 469 -18.09 -32.66 -17.92
C LYS A 469 -19.20 -32.49 -18.95
N ASP A 470 -20.41 -32.94 -18.64
CA ASP A 470 -21.57 -32.82 -19.54
C ASP A 470 -22.49 -31.63 -19.16
N GLY A 471 -22.05 -30.81 -18.20
CA GLY A 471 -22.81 -29.69 -17.66
C GLY A 471 -22.69 -28.43 -18.51
N VAL A 472 -23.77 -27.65 -18.50
CA VAL A 472 -23.80 -26.30 -19.07
C VAL A 472 -23.85 -25.28 -17.95
N VAL A 473 -22.85 -24.39 -17.90
CA VAL A 473 -22.84 -23.27 -16.97
C VAL A 473 -23.37 -22.02 -17.65
N VAL A 474 -24.34 -21.39 -17.00
CA VAL A 474 -24.98 -20.13 -17.42
C VAL A 474 -24.91 -19.12 -16.27
N PRO A 475 -24.97 -17.80 -16.54
CA PRO A 475 -25.16 -16.79 -15.52
C PRO A 475 -26.41 -17.09 -14.68
N GLY A 476 -26.31 -16.89 -13.37
CA GLY A 476 -27.45 -17.02 -12.48
C GLY A 476 -28.57 -16.06 -12.88
N PHE A 477 -29.81 -16.53 -12.77
CA PHE A 477 -30.97 -15.75 -13.19
C PHE A 477 -31.20 -14.56 -12.25
N ILE A 478 -31.82 -13.52 -12.81
CA ILE A 478 -32.18 -12.30 -12.11
C ILE A 478 -33.70 -12.12 -12.22
N ASP A 479 -34.38 -12.05 -11.08
CA ASP A 479 -35.77 -11.60 -11.04
C ASP A 479 -35.81 -10.09 -10.86
N ALA A 480 -36.35 -9.39 -11.84
CA ALA A 480 -36.45 -7.93 -11.82
C ALA A 480 -37.66 -7.43 -11.01
N TYR A 481 -38.48 -8.31 -10.44
CA TYR A 481 -39.61 -7.92 -9.62
C TYR A 481 -40.11 -9.04 -8.69
N CYS A 482 -39.77 -8.96 -7.40
CA CYS A 482 -40.33 -9.87 -6.40
C CYS A 482 -40.59 -9.20 -5.04
N HIS A 483 -41.18 -9.97 -4.12
CA HIS A 483 -41.42 -9.57 -2.73
C HIS A 483 -40.64 -10.42 -1.73
N ALA A 484 -39.68 -11.22 -2.21
CA ALA A 484 -38.96 -12.19 -1.39
C ALA A 484 -38.15 -11.51 -0.28
N GLY A 485 -38.10 -12.13 0.89
CA GLY A 485 -37.40 -11.60 2.06
C GLY A 485 -38.18 -10.53 2.83
N LEU A 486 -39.38 -10.12 2.39
CA LEU A 486 -40.19 -9.10 3.08
C LEU A 486 -41.32 -9.66 3.96
N SER A 487 -41.61 -10.96 3.88
CA SER A 487 -42.86 -11.55 4.42
C SER A 487 -42.73 -12.29 5.75
N GLY A 488 -41.53 -12.45 6.29
CA GLY A 488 -41.32 -13.45 7.36
C GLY A 488 -41.90 -13.03 8.72
N ASP A 489 -42.51 -14.02 9.37
CA ASP A 489 -43.37 -14.05 10.58
C ASP A 489 -44.90 -13.86 10.39
N GLY A 490 -45.38 -13.68 9.15
CA GLY A 490 -46.82 -13.64 8.86
C GLY A 490 -47.45 -12.25 8.91
N THR A 491 -46.64 -11.19 8.97
CA THR A 491 -47.07 -9.78 8.92
C THR A 491 -47.45 -9.28 7.51
N GLY A 492 -47.15 -10.06 6.46
CA GLY A 492 -47.47 -9.73 5.07
C GLY A 492 -46.51 -8.71 4.45
N ILE A 493 -46.60 -8.52 3.13
CA ILE A 493 -45.66 -7.64 2.40
C ILE A 493 -45.98 -6.17 2.74
N PRO A 494 -45.02 -5.38 3.25
CA PRO A 494 -45.24 -3.99 3.61
C PRO A 494 -45.56 -3.15 2.37
N ALA A 495 -46.44 -2.16 2.54
CA ALA A 495 -46.72 -1.18 1.50
C ALA A 495 -45.46 -0.37 1.16
N GLY A 496 -45.11 -0.32 -0.13
CA GLY A 496 -43.94 0.41 -0.60
C GLY A 496 -44.15 1.92 -0.53
N ARG A 497 -43.29 2.62 0.23
CA ARG A 497 -43.30 4.08 0.37
C ARG A 497 -41.94 4.66 0.03
N ALA A 498 -41.91 5.89 -0.51
CA ALA A 498 -40.67 6.54 -0.92
C ALA A 498 -39.70 6.83 0.25
N ALA A 499 -40.21 6.89 1.48
CA ALA A 499 -39.41 7.10 2.68
C ALA A 499 -38.77 5.81 3.22
N HIS A 500 -39.32 4.64 2.88
CA HIS A 500 -38.83 3.37 3.43
C HIS A 500 -37.59 2.88 2.67
N ARG A 501 -36.66 2.25 3.39
CA ARG A 501 -35.63 1.41 2.80
C ARG A 501 -36.05 -0.03 3.00
N LEU A 502 -36.17 -0.78 1.92
CA LEU A 502 -36.61 -2.17 2.02
C LEU A 502 -35.58 -3.06 2.69
N THR A 503 -34.29 -2.73 2.54
CA THR A 503 -33.23 -3.44 3.25
C THR A 503 -33.45 -3.40 4.76
N ASP A 504 -34.02 -2.32 5.32
CA ASP A 504 -34.36 -2.18 6.76
C ASP A 504 -35.21 -3.32 7.32
N VAL A 505 -36.02 -3.96 6.48
CA VAL A 505 -36.98 -4.98 6.88
C VAL A 505 -36.76 -6.33 6.20
N ILE A 506 -35.77 -6.45 5.30
CA ILE A 506 -35.46 -7.72 4.65
C ILE A 506 -34.92 -8.72 5.68
N GLN A 507 -35.50 -9.92 5.67
CA GLN A 507 -35.03 -11.09 6.41
C GLN A 507 -34.14 -11.94 5.50
N HIS A 508 -32.87 -12.05 5.87
CA HIS A 508 -31.86 -12.73 5.06
C HIS A 508 -32.05 -14.25 4.99
N ASP A 509 -32.79 -14.81 5.94
CA ASP A 509 -32.99 -16.23 6.23
C ASP A 509 -34.42 -16.66 5.89
N ASP A 510 -35.15 -15.83 5.16
CA ASP A 510 -36.46 -16.17 4.62
C ASP A 510 -36.34 -17.45 3.74
N PRO A 511 -37.06 -18.54 4.07
CA PRO A 511 -37.02 -19.79 3.31
C PRO A 511 -37.34 -19.64 1.81
N VAL A 512 -38.08 -18.59 1.43
CA VAL A 512 -38.34 -18.28 0.02
C VAL A 512 -37.04 -18.02 -0.74
N LEU A 513 -36.06 -17.36 -0.12
CA LEU A 513 -34.77 -17.07 -0.77
C LEU A 513 -34.01 -18.34 -1.11
N HIS A 514 -34.05 -19.37 -0.26
CA HIS A 514 -33.47 -20.68 -0.54
C HIS A 514 -34.17 -21.38 -1.71
N THR A 515 -35.49 -21.25 -1.80
CA THR A 515 -36.28 -21.82 -2.91
C THR A 515 -35.94 -21.14 -4.23
N LEU A 516 -35.84 -19.81 -4.24
CA LEU A 516 -35.42 -19.03 -5.41
C LEU A 516 -33.99 -19.39 -5.85
N LEU A 517 -33.07 -19.51 -4.88
CA LEU A 517 -31.70 -19.93 -5.16
C LEU A 517 -31.64 -21.33 -5.79
N GLY A 518 -32.47 -22.27 -5.31
CA GLY A 518 -32.61 -23.61 -5.86
C GLY A 518 -33.16 -23.63 -7.30
N ALA A 519 -33.95 -22.63 -7.68
CA ALA A 519 -34.42 -22.42 -9.05
C ALA A 519 -33.41 -21.67 -9.94
N GLY A 520 -32.23 -21.30 -9.41
CA GLY A 520 -31.18 -20.58 -10.13
C GLY A 520 -31.28 -19.06 -10.07
N LEU A 521 -32.22 -18.49 -9.32
CA LEU A 521 -32.33 -17.04 -9.09
C LEU A 521 -31.30 -16.61 -8.05
N THR A 522 -30.22 -15.98 -8.50
CA THR A 522 -29.11 -15.56 -7.63
C THR A 522 -29.22 -14.10 -7.18
N THR A 523 -30.03 -13.32 -7.89
CA THR A 523 -30.20 -11.88 -7.67
C THR A 523 -31.67 -11.54 -7.88
N VAL A 524 -32.22 -10.71 -7.00
CA VAL A 524 -33.61 -10.26 -7.12
C VAL A 524 -33.73 -8.78 -6.84
N LEU A 525 -34.68 -8.13 -7.52
CA LEU A 525 -35.12 -6.78 -7.22
C LEU A 525 -36.36 -6.84 -6.33
N VAL A 526 -36.17 -6.57 -5.05
CA VAL A 526 -37.22 -6.62 -4.04
C VAL A 526 -37.99 -5.30 -4.03
N SER A 527 -39.31 -5.43 -4.03
CA SER A 527 -40.25 -4.32 -3.96
C SER A 527 -41.27 -4.55 -2.85
N GLY A 528 -41.73 -3.48 -2.20
CA GLY A 528 -42.89 -3.54 -1.34
C GLY A 528 -44.17 -3.80 -2.14
N ARG A 529 -45.28 -4.02 -1.44
CA ARG A 529 -46.60 -4.11 -2.04
C ARG A 529 -46.98 -2.75 -2.63
N ASP A 530 -47.68 -2.78 -3.75
CA ASP A 530 -48.13 -1.55 -4.40
C ASP A 530 -49.04 -0.73 -3.49
N SER A 531 -48.77 0.58 -3.40
CA SER A 531 -49.48 1.50 -2.51
C SER A 531 -49.77 2.85 -3.16
N GLY A 532 -50.38 2.79 -4.35
CA GLY A 532 -50.69 3.94 -5.19
C GLY A 532 -49.65 4.14 -6.31
N THR A 533 -49.67 5.32 -6.93
CA THR A 533 -48.84 5.61 -8.10
C THR A 533 -47.33 5.61 -7.80
N VAL A 534 -46.95 5.96 -6.56
CA VAL A 534 -45.55 5.88 -6.09
C VAL A 534 -45.45 4.75 -5.05
N SER A 535 -45.14 3.54 -5.52
CA SER A 535 -44.99 2.33 -4.70
C SER A 535 -43.62 2.21 -4.01
N GLY A 536 -42.96 3.34 -3.78
CA GLY A 536 -41.74 3.42 -2.97
C GLY A 536 -40.44 2.99 -3.65
N ARG A 537 -39.40 2.80 -2.83
CA ARG A 537 -38.05 2.43 -3.28
C ARG A 537 -37.93 0.91 -3.39
N VAL A 538 -37.12 0.45 -4.34
CA VAL A 538 -36.79 -0.97 -4.53
C VAL A 538 -35.31 -1.22 -4.23
N ALA A 539 -34.99 -2.42 -3.77
CA ALA A 539 -33.62 -2.83 -3.41
C ALA A 539 -33.17 -4.01 -4.27
N ALA A 540 -31.90 -4.03 -4.66
CA ALA A 540 -31.31 -5.18 -5.35
C ALA A 540 -30.50 -6.00 -4.34
N ILE A 541 -30.80 -7.30 -4.24
CA ILE A 541 -30.19 -8.20 -3.27
C ILE A 541 -29.74 -9.53 -3.87
N LYS A 542 -28.82 -10.22 -3.17
CA LYS A 542 -28.41 -11.60 -3.42
C LYS A 542 -29.26 -12.58 -2.60
N THR A 543 -29.74 -13.64 -3.23
CA THR A 543 -30.60 -14.66 -2.58
C THR A 543 -29.84 -15.65 -1.71
N GLY A 544 -28.52 -15.77 -1.87
CA GLY A 544 -27.67 -16.74 -1.16
C GLY A 544 -26.63 -16.15 -0.22
N ALA A 545 -26.85 -14.92 0.26
CA ALA A 545 -25.92 -14.28 1.19
C ALA A 545 -26.07 -14.81 2.63
N ALA A 546 -24.97 -14.82 3.38
CA ALA A 546 -24.94 -15.34 4.75
C ALA A 546 -25.53 -14.35 5.78
N ASP A 547 -25.48 -13.06 5.46
CA ASP A 547 -25.98 -12.00 6.31
C ASP A 547 -26.60 -10.86 5.48
N ARG A 548 -27.25 -9.91 6.15
CA ARG A 548 -27.99 -8.83 5.49
C ARG A 548 -27.08 -7.77 4.85
N ALA A 549 -25.87 -7.56 5.40
CA ALA A 549 -24.90 -6.64 4.82
C ALA A 549 -24.31 -7.22 3.54
N SER A 550 -23.94 -8.50 3.53
CA SER A 550 -23.44 -9.20 2.33
C SER A 550 -24.53 -9.47 1.28
N MET A 551 -25.81 -9.45 1.67
CA MET A 551 -26.97 -9.59 0.79
C MET A 551 -27.21 -8.38 -0.11
N THR A 552 -26.93 -7.16 0.37
CA THR A 552 -27.38 -5.94 -0.29
C THR A 552 -26.41 -5.54 -1.41
N LEU A 553 -26.85 -5.62 -2.66
CA LEU A 553 -26.09 -5.09 -3.81
C LEU A 553 -26.30 -3.59 -3.98
N LYS A 554 -27.55 -3.15 -3.85
CA LYS A 554 -27.92 -1.74 -3.94
C LYS A 554 -29.15 -1.50 -3.07
N ASP A 555 -28.95 -0.74 -2.01
CA ASP A 555 -29.98 -0.42 -1.01
C ASP A 555 -31.18 0.31 -1.64
N ILE A 556 -30.89 1.32 -2.49
CA ILE A 556 -31.91 2.03 -3.27
C ILE A 556 -31.56 1.88 -4.75
N ALA A 557 -32.15 0.87 -5.39
CA ALA A 557 -31.89 0.57 -6.79
C ALA A 557 -32.67 1.49 -7.74
N ALA A 558 -33.95 1.72 -7.44
CA ALA A 558 -34.86 2.60 -8.18
C ALA A 558 -36.04 3.05 -7.29
N ILE A 559 -36.87 3.95 -7.81
CA ILE A 559 -38.24 4.20 -7.34
C ILE A 559 -39.20 3.44 -8.25
N ARG A 560 -40.15 2.72 -7.66
CA ARG A 560 -41.21 2.04 -8.38
C ARG A 560 -42.42 2.95 -8.51
N LEU A 561 -42.86 3.12 -9.75
CA LEU A 561 -44.09 3.80 -10.09
C LEU A 561 -45.06 2.79 -10.67
N VAL A 562 -46.30 2.81 -10.20
CA VAL A 562 -47.37 1.96 -10.73
C VAL A 562 -48.26 2.84 -11.57
N HIS A 563 -48.31 2.53 -12.86
CA HIS A 563 -49.19 3.19 -13.81
C HIS A 563 -50.21 2.16 -14.31
N ASP A 564 -51.45 2.29 -13.86
CA ASP A 564 -52.57 1.59 -14.43
C ASP A 564 -53.16 2.43 -15.56
N ASN A 565 -53.23 1.86 -16.76
CA ASN A 565 -53.65 2.56 -17.98
C ASN A 565 -55.18 2.82 -18.04
N VAL A 566 -55.83 2.90 -16.88
CA VAL A 566 -57.29 2.86 -16.72
C VAL A 566 -57.89 4.26 -16.65
N THR A 567 -57.12 5.29 -16.27
CA THR A 567 -57.61 6.68 -16.20
C THR A 567 -56.66 7.67 -16.90
N PRO A 568 -57.18 8.62 -17.70
CA PRO A 568 -56.36 9.62 -18.42
C PRO A 568 -55.48 10.54 -17.54
N GLY A 569 -55.68 10.53 -16.21
CA GLY A 569 -55.01 11.44 -15.27
C GLY A 569 -53.83 10.87 -14.49
N SER A 570 -53.54 9.56 -14.56
CA SER A 570 -52.54 8.92 -13.68
C SER A 570 -51.10 9.41 -13.89
N ILE A 571 -50.70 9.75 -15.13
CA ILE A 571 -49.39 10.36 -15.42
C ILE A 571 -49.27 11.78 -14.85
N SER A 572 -50.33 12.57 -14.89
CA SER A 572 -50.30 13.97 -14.40
C SER A 572 -49.97 14.05 -12.90
N SER A 573 -50.38 13.04 -12.12
CA SER A 573 -50.04 12.94 -10.70
C SER A 573 -48.55 12.65 -10.48
N VAL A 574 -47.94 11.80 -11.32
CA VAL A 574 -46.50 11.52 -11.27
C VAL A 574 -45.70 12.76 -11.63
N GLU A 575 -46.08 13.44 -12.71
CA GLU A 575 -45.44 14.68 -13.15
C GLU A 575 -45.52 15.76 -12.07
N GLY A 576 -46.67 15.89 -11.40
CA GLY A 576 -46.86 16.80 -10.27
C GLY A 576 -45.88 16.53 -9.13
N GLU A 577 -45.73 15.27 -8.70
CA GLU A 577 -44.79 14.90 -7.63
C GLU A 577 -43.31 15.09 -8.03
N ILE A 578 -42.95 14.75 -9.27
CA ILE A 578 -41.58 14.98 -9.78
C ILE A 578 -41.27 16.49 -9.81
N ASN A 579 -42.22 17.33 -10.24
CA ASN A 579 -42.03 18.77 -10.29
C ASN A 579 -41.90 19.38 -8.89
N LYS A 580 -42.67 18.91 -7.90
CA LYS A 580 -42.46 19.29 -6.49
C LYS A 580 -41.07 18.91 -5.99
N ALA A 581 -40.60 17.70 -6.31
CA ALA A 581 -39.26 17.25 -5.93
C ALA A 581 -38.15 18.12 -6.56
N LYS A 582 -38.27 18.46 -7.86
CA LYS A 582 -37.35 19.38 -8.55
C LYS A 582 -37.33 20.77 -7.90
N ALA A 583 -38.50 21.32 -7.58
CA ALA A 583 -38.61 22.61 -6.90
C ALA A 583 -37.94 22.59 -5.52
N TYR A 584 -38.11 21.50 -4.76
CA TYR A 584 -37.46 21.31 -3.46
C TYR A 584 -35.94 21.25 -3.58
N ILE A 585 -35.40 20.46 -4.53
CA ILE A 585 -33.95 20.35 -4.76
C ILE A 585 -33.36 21.73 -5.08
N LYS A 586 -34.02 22.49 -5.96
CA LYS A 586 -33.57 23.85 -6.31
C LYS A 586 -33.52 24.75 -5.07
N LYS A 587 -34.60 24.75 -4.28
CA LYS A 587 -34.67 25.53 -3.03
C LYS A 587 -33.58 25.13 -2.02
N TRP A 588 -33.26 23.84 -1.93
CA TRP A 588 -32.20 23.33 -1.05
C TRP A 588 -30.81 23.73 -1.54
N GLN A 589 -30.54 23.64 -2.84
CA GLN A 589 -29.27 24.09 -3.43
C GLN A 589 -29.06 25.59 -3.27
N ASP A 590 -30.13 26.39 -3.41
CA ASP A 590 -30.08 27.83 -3.17
C ASP A 590 -29.79 28.13 -1.69
N TYR A 591 -30.31 27.32 -0.76
CA TYR A 591 -30.01 27.41 0.67
C TYR A 591 -28.55 27.02 1.00
N GLU A 592 -28.03 25.92 0.45
CA GLU A 592 -26.63 25.50 0.65
C GLU A 592 -25.62 26.50 0.08
N LYS A 593 -25.96 27.24 -0.98
CA LYS A 593 -25.13 28.33 -1.51
C LYS A 593 -25.15 29.61 -0.66
N ALA A 594 -26.18 29.76 0.16
CA ALA A 594 -26.35 30.92 1.05
C ALA A 594 -25.74 30.69 2.44
N LEU A 595 -25.41 29.44 2.77
CA LEU A 595 -24.56 29.03 3.89
C LEU A 595 -23.08 29.14 3.49
#